data_AF-A0A7S1YTH2-F1
#
_entry.id   AF-A0A7S1YTH2-F1
#
_cell.length_a   1.000
_cell.length_b   1.000
_cell.length_c   1.000
_cell.angle_alpha   90.00
_cell.angle_beta   90.00
_cell.angle_gamma   90.00
#
_symmetry.space_group_name_H-M   'P 1'
#
loop_
_entity.id
_entity.type
_entity.pdbx_description
1 polymer ?
#
loop_
_entity_poly.entity_id
_entity_poly.type
_entity_poly.pdbx_seq_one_letter_code
_entity_poly.pdbx_strand_id
1 'polypeptide(L)'
;SDEADGEVCGNVKEFREECEKNEEGSRVKFGRQRLRVRLEQGLAEHLNEKWYRSWSLPGSDGTWNYCPPGDERGGYTRWLVDTNTLHPKARGAVQNLLNSPEEAVHRVWEGHDKETIRGGVFDDVVDTTYVMSCCPVTTPYSWGKFESRRVQKERISRVASALAERHRGETVLLVAHGAPVTHLYEVVTGNHWSVHGVSGYASFSSYSHQRPAGIKAKDLENGAAGGREDADNGEQQIGLGGMIWNELV
;
A
#
# COMPACT_ATOMS: atom_id res chain seq x y z
N SER A 1 -41.03 10.57 -11.19
CA SER A 1 -40.05 11.55 -11.69
C SER A 1 -38.75 10.80 -11.72
N ASP A 2 -38.65 10.04 -12.78
CA ASP A 2 -37.76 8.92 -12.97
C ASP A 2 -36.98 9.21 -14.26
N GLU A 3 -35.82 8.59 -14.39
CA GLU A 3 -34.86 8.69 -15.50
C GLU A 3 -33.77 9.76 -15.36
N ALA A 4 -32.66 9.36 -14.72
CA ALA A 4 -31.31 9.79 -15.07
C ALA A 4 -30.25 8.81 -14.53
N ASP A 5 -30.40 7.50 -14.80
CA ASP A 5 -29.30 6.54 -14.65
C ASP A 5 -28.54 6.51 -15.99
N GLY A 6 -27.58 7.43 -16.10
CA GLY A 6 -26.67 7.54 -17.22
C GLY A 6 -25.72 6.34 -17.28
N GLU A 7 -25.84 5.61 -18.38
CA GLU A 7 -24.98 4.55 -18.87
C GLU A 7 -23.51 4.99 -18.90
N VAL A 8 -22.74 4.64 -17.86
CA VAL A 8 -21.27 4.71 -17.85
C VAL A 8 -20.74 3.29 -17.67
N CYS A 9 -21.01 2.46 -18.67
CA CYS A 9 -20.31 1.19 -18.86
C CYS A 9 -19.55 1.32 -20.17
N GLY A 10 -18.49 2.14 -20.13
CA GLY A 10 -17.51 2.21 -21.22
C GLY A 10 -17.01 0.80 -21.51
N ASN A 11 -17.08 0.42 -22.78
CA ASN A 11 -16.86 -0.93 -23.31
C ASN A 11 -15.57 -1.57 -22.76
N VAL A 12 -15.68 -2.37 -21.69
CA VAL A 12 -14.61 -3.26 -21.19
C VAL A 12 -14.03 -4.12 -22.33
N LYS A 13 -14.84 -4.37 -23.36
CA LYS A 13 -14.47 -5.08 -24.57
C LYS A 13 -13.50 -4.29 -25.47
N GLU A 14 -13.68 -2.97 -25.62
CA GLU A 14 -12.74 -2.13 -26.39
C GLU A 14 -11.39 -2.02 -25.69
N PHE A 15 -11.38 -1.83 -24.36
CA PHE A 15 -10.12 -1.78 -23.61
C PHE A 15 -9.33 -3.10 -23.72
N ARG A 16 -10.03 -4.24 -23.65
CA ARG A 16 -9.41 -5.55 -23.82
C ARG A 16 -8.85 -5.76 -25.23
N GLU A 17 -9.61 -5.41 -26.26
CA GLU A 17 -9.16 -5.50 -27.66
C GLU A 17 -8.00 -4.55 -27.97
N GLU A 18 -7.95 -3.37 -27.33
CA GLU A 18 -6.84 -2.42 -27.43
C GLU A 18 -5.58 -2.92 -26.70
N CYS A 19 -5.72 -3.55 -25.54
CA CYS A 19 -4.61 -4.23 -24.85
C CYS A 19 -4.05 -5.38 -25.69
N GLU A 20 -4.91 -6.24 -26.25
CA GLU A 20 -4.51 -7.39 -27.07
C GLU A 20 -3.84 -6.95 -28.39
N LYS A 21 -4.34 -5.89 -29.05
CA LYS A 21 -3.69 -5.30 -30.24
C LYS A 21 -2.32 -4.68 -29.92
N ASN A 22 -2.16 -4.13 -28.72
CA ASN A 22 -0.87 -3.59 -28.28
C ASN A 22 0.13 -4.70 -27.90
N GLU A 23 -0.29 -5.91 -27.54
CA GLU A 23 0.65 -7.03 -27.29
C GLU A 23 1.40 -7.47 -28.56
N GLU A 24 0.78 -7.35 -29.73
CA GLU A 24 1.35 -7.84 -30.99
C GLU A 24 2.36 -6.86 -31.63
N GLY A 25 2.19 -5.55 -31.37
CA GLY A 25 3.11 -4.48 -31.81
C GLY A 25 4.08 -3.99 -30.73
N SER A 26 3.74 -4.13 -29.46
CA SER A 26 4.51 -3.68 -28.29
C SER A 26 5.00 -4.87 -27.45
N ARG A 27 5.51 -5.90 -28.11
CA ARG A 27 6.54 -6.75 -27.49
C ARG A 27 7.80 -5.92 -27.29
N VAL A 28 7.73 -4.92 -26.40
CA VAL A 28 8.87 -4.52 -25.59
C VAL A 28 9.36 -5.82 -25.01
N LYS A 29 10.46 -6.32 -25.57
CA LYS A 29 11.20 -7.44 -25.01
C LYS A 29 11.77 -6.91 -23.70
N PHE A 30 10.94 -6.77 -22.67
CA PHE A 30 11.37 -6.87 -21.30
C PHE A 30 11.99 -8.25 -21.26
N GLY A 31 13.31 -8.33 -21.48
CA GLY A 31 14.05 -9.57 -21.30
C GLY A 31 13.63 -10.08 -19.95
N ARG A 32 13.09 -11.31 -19.87
CA ARG A 32 12.30 -11.89 -18.77
C ARG A 32 12.93 -11.64 -17.39
N GLN A 33 12.90 -10.41 -16.91
CA GLN A 33 13.27 -10.06 -15.56
C GLN A 33 12.05 -10.46 -14.76
N ARG A 34 12.23 -11.56 -14.02
CA ARG A 34 11.21 -12.06 -13.12
C ARG A 34 10.97 -10.97 -12.08
N LEU A 35 9.75 -10.44 -12.07
CA LEU A 35 9.30 -9.52 -11.03
C LEU A 35 9.47 -10.22 -9.68
N ARG A 36 10.18 -9.57 -8.76
CA ARG A 36 10.33 -10.04 -7.40
C ARG A 36 9.45 -9.23 -6.45
N VAL A 37 8.49 -9.89 -5.82
CA VAL A 37 7.65 -9.37 -4.76
C VAL A 37 8.42 -9.43 -3.45
N ARG A 38 8.39 -8.33 -2.71
CA ARG A 38 9.00 -8.19 -1.39
C ARG A 38 7.92 -7.86 -0.39
N LEU A 39 7.95 -8.52 0.77
CA LEU A 39 6.97 -8.30 1.82
C LEU A 39 7.48 -7.23 2.79
N GLU A 40 6.64 -6.24 3.10
CA GLU A 40 6.98 -5.13 3.98
C GLU A 40 5.93 -4.97 5.09
N GLN A 41 6.27 -5.35 6.32
CA GLN A 41 5.40 -5.21 7.50
C GLN A 41 5.09 -3.75 7.78
N GLY A 42 6.02 -2.85 7.45
CA GLY A 42 5.82 -1.42 7.56
C GLY A 42 4.67 -0.88 6.70
N LEU A 43 4.20 -1.63 5.69
CA LEU A 43 3.03 -1.28 4.86
C LEU A 43 1.72 -1.94 5.33
N ALA A 44 1.74 -2.66 6.44
CA ALA A 44 0.55 -3.26 7.00
C ALA A 44 -0.53 -2.20 7.30
N GLU A 45 -1.79 -2.62 7.17
CA GLU A 45 -2.96 -1.81 7.49
C GLU A 45 -2.90 -1.25 8.92
N HIS A 46 -3.67 -0.18 9.17
CA HIS A 46 -3.82 0.44 10.47
C HIS A 46 -4.28 -0.57 11.52
N LEU A 47 -3.46 -0.80 12.54
CA LEU A 47 -3.77 -1.73 13.64
C LEU A 47 -4.67 -1.06 14.70
N ASN A 48 -5.85 -0.64 14.25
CA ASN A 48 -6.81 0.12 15.03
C ASN A 48 -7.99 -0.74 15.52
N GLU A 49 -8.91 -0.14 16.27
CA GLU A 49 -10.10 -0.85 16.76
C GLU A 49 -10.93 -1.49 15.63
N LYS A 50 -11.04 -0.82 14.49
CA LYS A 50 -11.84 -1.24 13.34
C LYS A 50 -11.25 -2.51 12.71
N TRP A 51 -9.92 -2.59 12.65
CA TRP A 51 -9.18 -3.79 12.26
C TRP A 51 -9.48 -4.95 13.19
N TYR A 52 -9.40 -4.75 14.50
CA TYR A 52 -9.71 -5.83 15.43
C TYR A 52 -11.19 -6.25 15.35
N ARG A 53 -12.13 -5.32 15.17
CA ARG A 53 -13.56 -5.64 15.07
C ARG A 53 -13.89 -6.56 13.90
N SER A 54 -13.18 -6.43 12.78
CA SER A 54 -13.41 -7.22 11.57
C SER A 54 -13.07 -8.71 11.73
N TRP A 55 -12.46 -9.15 12.84
CA TRP A 55 -12.15 -10.57 13.03
C TRP A 55 -12.23 -11.06 14.47
N SER A 56 -12.08 -10.19 15.48
CA SER A 56 -11.96 -10.61 16.87
C SER A 56 -13.28 -10.69 17.64
N LEU A 57 -14.34 -10.08 17.13
CA LEU A 57 -15.67 -10.11 17.76
C LEU A 57 -16.42 -11.41 17.40
N PRO A 58 -17.20 -11.97 18.34
CA PRO A 58 -18.15 -13.04 18.02
C PRO A 58 -19.11 -12.61 16.90
N GLY A 59 -19.28 -13.46 15.89
CA GLY A 59 -20.15 -13.19 14.76
C GLY A 59 -19.60 -12.22 13.72
N SER A 60 -18.34 -11.75 13.87
CA SER A 60 -17.69 -10.92 12.86
C SER A 60 -17.65 -11.62 11.50
N ASP A 61 -17.93 -10.87 10.45
CA ASP A 61 -18.05 -11.34 9.07
C ASP A 61 -16.83 -11.00 8.20
N GLY A 62 -15.76 -10.46 8.79
CA GLY A 62 -14.59 -10.00 8.05
C GLY A 62 -14.68 -8.55 7.59
N THR A 63 -15.86 -7.91 7.66
CA THR A 63 -16.02 -6.55 7.15
C THR A 63 -15.33 -5.53 8.04
N TRP A 64 -14.75 -4.52 7.38
CA TRP A 64 -14.13 -3.42 8.10
C TRP A 64 -15.18 -2.62 8.87
N ASN A 65 -14.90 -2.29 10.13
CA ASN A 65 -15.89 -1.71 11.04
C ASN A 65 -17.09 -2.62 11.34
N TYR A 66 -16.93 -3.95 11.36
CA TYR A 66 -18.02 -4.84 11.76
C TYR A 66 -18.73 -4.33 13.03
N CYS A 67 -20.04 -4.15 12.90
CA CYS A 67 -20.95 -3.75 13.98
C CYS A 67 -21.87 -4.93 14.31
N PRO A 68 -21.83 -5.47 15.54
CA PRO A 68 -22.74 -6.51 15.95
C PRO A 68 -24.22 -6.09 15.79
N PRO A 69 -25.13 -7.03 15.51
CA PRO A 69 -26.57 -6.75 15.47
C PRO A 69 -27.06 -6.08 16.76
N GLY A 70 -27.90 -5.06 16.62
CA GLY A 70 -28.39 -4.23 17.73
C GLY A 70 -27.59 -2.94 17.97
N ASP A 71 -26.49 -2.71 17.23
CA ASP A 71 -25.68 -1.48 17.27
C ASP A 71 -25.86 -0.61 16.01
N GLU A 72 -27.11 -0.44 15.58
CA GLU A 72 -27.46 0.18 14.28
C GLU A 72 -27.15 1.68 14.20
N ARG A 73 -26.90 2.35 15.34
CA ARG A 73 -26.77 3.82 15.35
C ARG A 73 -25.40 4.33 14.93
N GLY A 74 -24.42 3.46 14.65
CA GLY A 74 -23.05 3.87 14.32
C GLY A 74 -22.41 4.76 15.40
N GLY A 75 -23.05 4.82 16.56
CA GLY A 75 -22.61 5.57 17.71
C GLY A 75 -21.51 4.74 18.31
N TYR A 76 -20.28 5.22 18.21
CA TYR A 76 -19.13 4.77 19.00
C TYR A 76 -19.37 4.99 20.51
N THR A 77 -20.58 4.78 21.03
CA THR A 77 -20.80 4.48 22.42
C THR A 77 -20.00 3.22 22.68
N ARG A 78 -18.79 3.48 23.17
CA ARG A 78 -17.76 2.63 23.72
C ARG A 78 -18.39 1.48 24.51
N TRP A 79 -19.00 0.53 23.80
CA TRP A 79 -19.49 -0.69 24.40
C TRP A 79 -18.27 -1.31 25.06
N LEU A 80 -18.44 -1.63 26.34
CA LEU A 80 -17.56 -2.52 27.06
C LEU A 80 -17.66 -3.86 26.35
N VAL A 81 -16.91 -4.01 25.25
CA VAL A 81 -16.71 -5.29 24.61
C VAL A 81 -16.15 -6.18 25.70
N ASP A 82 -16.93 -7.20 26.08
CA ASP A 82 -16.46 -8.16 27.05
C ASP A 82 -15.25 -8.85 26.45
N THR A 83 -14.07 -8.48 26.95
CA THR A 83 -12.81 -8.99 26.42
C THR A 83 -12.71 -10.51 26.53
N ASN A 84 -13.51 -11.16 27.39
CA ASN A 84 -13.60 -12.61 27.51
C ASN A 84 -14.31 -13.28 26.33
N THR A 85 -15.11 -12.54 25.55
CA THR A 85 -15.77 -13.03 24.33
C THR A 85 -14.92 -12.84 23.08
N LEU A 86 -13.86 -12.02 23.15
CA LEU A 86 -12.96 -11.81 22.02
C LEU A 86 -12.23 -13.09 21.64
N HIS A 87 -11.93 -13.23 20.35
CA HIS A 87 -11.01 -14.24 19.86
C HIS A 87 -9.70 -14.21 20.68
N PRO A 88 -9.22 -15.34 21.24
CA PRO A 88 -8.10 -15.34 22.19
C PRO A 88 -6.85 -14.61 21.68
N LYS A 89 -6.54 -14.72 20.38
CA LYS A 89 -5.39 -14.05 19.78
C LYS A 89 -5.47 -12.51 19.79
N ALA A 90 -6.65 -11.91 19.88
CA ALA A 90 -6.82 -10.45 19.95
C ALA A 90 -6.36 -9.85 21.28
N ARG A 91 -6.25 -10.68 22.31
CA ARG A 91 -5.74 -10.30 23.64
C ARG A 91 -4.21 -10.31 23.69
N GLY A 92 -3.58 -11.02 22.75
CA GLY A 92 -2.13 -11.08 22.61
C GLY A 92 -1.59 -9.91 21.80
N ALA A 93 -0.27 -9.79 21.80
CA ALA A 93 0.44 -8.83 20.98
C ALA A 93 0.28 -9.18 19.48
N VAL A 94 0.07 -8.18 18.63
CA VAL A 94 -0.11 -8.33 17.19
C VAL A 94 1.06 -9.05 16.51
N GLN A 95 2.27 -8.99 17.07
CA GLN A 95 3.45 -9.70 16.59
C GLN A 95 3.20 -11.22 16.51
N ASN A 96 2.36 -11.75 17.40
CA ASN A 96 2.00 -13.18 17.39
C ASN A 96 1.01 -13.54 16.26
N LEU A 97 0.49 -12.54 15.55
CA LEU A 97 -0.38 -12.67 14.37
C LEU A 97 0.39 -12.43 13.07
N LEU A 98 1.52 -11.73 13.14
CA LEU A 98 2.34 -11.44 11.97
C LEU A 98 3.12 -12.69 11.62
N ASN A 99 2.81 -13.25 10.45
CA ASN A 99 3.58 -14.33 9.87
C ASN A 99 4.98 -13.83 9.49
N SER A 100 5.97 -14.72 9.56
CA SER A 100 7.21 -14.49 8.82
C SER A 100 6.90 -14.36 7.32
N PRO A 101 7.77 -13.73 6.51
CA PRO A 101 7.60 -13.72 5.05
C PRO A 101 7.35 -15.13 4.49
N GLU A 102 8.12 -16.12 4.94
CA GLU A 102 8.00 -17.51 4.51
C GLU A 102 6.64 -18.11 4.90
N GLU A 103 6.18 -17.87 6.13
CA GLU A 103 4.87 -18.31 6.61
C GLU A 103 3.72 -17.60 5.88
N ALA A 104 3.87 -16.31 5.57
CA ALA A 104 2.87 -15.54 4.84
C ALA A 104 2.70 -16.09 3.42
N VAL A 105 3.82 -16.37 2.74
CA VAL A 105 3.85 -17.07 1.45
C VAL A 105 3.14 -18.41 1.60
N HIS A 106 3.59 -19.28 2.51
CA HIS A 106 3.01 -20.61 2.70
C HIS A 106 1.49 -20.59 2.91
N ARG A 107 0.99 -19.72 3.79
CA ARG A 107 -0.45 -19.63 4.12
C ARG A 107 -1.30 -19.13 2.96
N VAL A 108 -0.81 -18.19 2.16
CA VAL A 108 -1.52 -17.77 0.94
C VAL A 108 -1.72 -19.00 0.02
N TRP A 109 -0.75 -19.92 -0.01
CA TRP A 109 -0.78 -21.08 -0.89
C TRP A 109 -1.52 -22.30 -0.37
N GLU A 110 -1.57 -22.53 0.94
CA GLU A 110 -2.30 -23.68 1.52
C GLU A 110 -3.79 -23.68 1.13
N GLY A 111 -4.35 -22.52 0.78
CA GLY A 111 -5.74 -22.37 0.33
C GLY A 111 -5.98 -22.56 -1.17
N HIS A 112 -4.93 -22.70 -2.00
CA HIS A 112 -5.06 -22.80 -3.45
C HIS A 112 -4.74 -24.22 -3.94
N ASP A 113 -5.52 -24.68 -4.93
CA ASP A 113 -5.23 -25.94 -5.61
C ASP A 113 -3.87 -25.83 -6.33
N LYS A 114 -2.96 -26.77 -6.00
CA LYS A 114 -1.60 -26.85 -6.55
C LYS A 114 -1.62 -26.97 -8.07
N GLU A 115 -2.71 -27.45 -8.68
CA GLU A 115 -2.84 -27.52 -10.12
C GLU A 115 -3.09 -26.14 -10.78
N THR A 116 -3.77 -25.20 -10.11
CA THR A 116 -4.02 -23.86 -10.66
C THR A 116 -2.74 -23.01 -10.71
N ILE A 117 -1.75 -23.36 -9.88
CA ILE A 117 -0.44 -22.70 -9.80
C ILE A 117 0.64 -23.57 -10.50
N ARG A 118 0.25 -24.39 -11.47
CA ARG A 118 1.21 -25.11 -12.34
C ARG A 118 1.89 -24.15 -13.31
N GLY A 119 2.89 -23.43 -12.80
CA GLY A 119 3.82 -22.66 -13.62
C GLY A 119 5.19 -22.46 -12.99
N GLY A 120 5.40 -22.83 -11.72
CA GLY A 120 6.66 -22.55 -11.00
C GLY A 120 6.98 -21.05 -10.94
N VAL A 121 5.99 -20.19 -11.17
CA VAL A 121 6.19 -18.74 -11.27
C VAL A 121 6.46 -18.14 -9.89
N PHE A 122 5.89 -18.69 -8.82
CA PHE A 122 5.83 -17.99 -7.53
C PHE A 122 7.00 -18.24 -6.56
N ASP A 123 7.61 -19.43 -6.57
CA ASP A 123 8.86 -19.67 -5.79
C ASP A 123 9.99 -18.72 -6.26
N ASP A 124 9.90 -18.25 -7.50
CA ASP A 124 10.81 -17.28 -8.09
C ASP A 124 10.34 -15.81 -7.95
N VAL A 125 9.09 -15.57 -7.54
CA VAL A 125 8.51 -14.23 -7.43
C VAL A 125 8.70 -13.67 -6.03
N VAL A 126 8.48 -14.43 -4.94
CA VAL A 126 8.68 -13.83 -3.61
C VAL A 126 10.15 -13.88 -3.21
N ASP A 127 10.73 -12.72 -2.99
CA ASP A 127 12.11 -12.56 -2.53
C ASP A 127 12.20 -12.88 -1.03
N THR A 128 12.33 -14.17 -0.69
CA THR A 128 12.51 -14.62 0.71
C THR A 128 13.87 -14.17 1.30
N THR A 129 14.80 -13.75 0.45
CA THR A 129 16.08 -13.16 0.90
C THR A 129 15.95 -11.69 1.27
N TYR A 130 14.80 -11.07 0.98
CA TYR A 130 14.54 -9.69 1.32
C TYR A 130 14.43 -9.52 2.84
N VAL A 131 15.41 -8.82 3.39
CA VAL A 131 15.34 -8.33 4.77
C VAL A 131 14.37 -7.16 4.80
N MET A 132 13.22 -7.39 5.45
CA MET A 132 12.14 -6.43 5.61
C MET A 132 12.68 -5.05 6.00
N SER A 133 12.26 -4.02 5.27
CA SER A 133 12.80 -2.67 5.30
C SER A 133 12.41 -1.95 6.59
N CYS A 134 13.27 -2.11 7.60
CA CYS A 134 13.62 -1.12 8.63
C CYS A 134 12.54 -0.76 9.65
N CYS A 135 11.25 -1.01 9.38
CA CYS A 135 10.14 -0.45 10.17
C CYS A 135 9.17 -1.53 10.65
N PRO A 136 9.66 -2.56 11.37
CA PRO A 136 8.78 -3.59 11.90
C PRO A 136 7.75 -2.98 12.87
N VAL A 137 6.61 -3.65 12.98
CA VAL A 137 5.62 -3.33 14.01
C VAL A 137 6.17 -3.80 15.35
N THR A 138 6.91 -2.93 16.05
CA THR A 138 7.56 -3.26 17.34
C THR A 138 6.65 -3.07 18.54
N THR A 139 5.65 -2.21 18.43
CA THR A 139 4.71 -1.96 19.53
C THR A 139 3.76 -3.14 19.68
N PRO A 140 3.61 -3.73 20.89
CA PRO A 140 2.70 -4.85 21.11
C PRO A 140 1.27 -4.34 21.21
N TYR A 141 0.67 -4.06 20.05
CA TYR A 141 -0.74 -3.72 19.91
C TYR A 141 -1.60 -4.94 20.21
N SER A 142 -2.77 -4.68 20.77
CA SER A 142 -3.77 -5.69 21.15
C SER A 142 -5.14 -5.02 21.19
N TRP A 143 -6.21 -5.78 21.46
CA TRP A 143 -7.48 -5.17 21.79
C TRP A 143 -7.33 -4.17 22.94
N GLY A 144 -7.89 -2.96 22.78
CA GLY A 144 -7.78 -1.85 23.74
C GLY A 144 -6.46 -1.09 23.70
N LYS A 145 -5.45 -1.57 22.95
CA LYS A 145 -4.16 -0.92 22.76
C LYS A 145 -3.86 -0.83 21.27
N PHE A 146 -4.38 0.22 20.65
CA PHE A 146 -4.39 0.39 19.21
C PHE A 146 -3.28 1.31 18.70
N GLU A 147 -2.92 1.15 17.43
CA GLU A 147 -2.05 2.09 16.73
C GLU A 147 -2.78 3.43 16.55
N SER A 148 -2.14 4.54 16.89
CA SER A 148 -2.71 5.88 16.63
C SER A 148 -2.39 6.33 15.21
N ARG A 149 -3.21 7.23 14.64
CA ARG A 149 -2.95 7.82 13.30
C ARG A 149 -1.55 8.43 13.20
N ARG A 150 -1.08 9.09 14.27
CA ARG A 150 0.28 9.66 14.32
C ARG A 150 1.35 8.58 14.17
N VAL A 151 1.24 7.50 14.96
CA VAL A 151 2.22 6.40 14.93
C VAL A 151 2.19 5.66 13.58
N GLN A 152 1.01 5.47 13.00
CA GLN A 152 0.89 4.90 11.66
C GLN A 152 1.60 5.78 10.62
N LYS A 153 1.33 7.10 10.62
CA LYS A 153 2.00 8.06 9.72
C LYS A 153 3.52 8.02 9.88
N GLU A 154 4.03 7.99 11.11
CA GLU A 154 5.46 7.87 11.40
C GLU A 154 6.05 6.54 10.90
N ARG A 155 5.32 5.42 10.99
CA ARG A 155 5.72 4.13 10.42
C ARG A 155 5.81 4.21 8.89
N ILE A 156 4.78 4.73 8.23
CA ILE A 156 4.74 4.85 6.76
C ILE A 156 5.81 5.82 6.25
N SER A 157 6.04 6.93 6.94
CA SER A 157 7.11 7.87 6.59
C SER A 157 8.49 7.20 6.60
N ARG A 158 8.79 6.41 7.63
CA ARG A 158 10.07 5.70 7.71
C ARG A 158 10.22 4.64 6.61
N VAL A 159 9.14 3.94 6.25
CA VAL A 159 9.13 3.01 5.11
C VAL A 159 9.44 3.74 3.81
N ALA A 160 8.74 4.85 3.54
CA ALA A 160 8.94 5.64 2.33
C ALA A 160 10.39 6.14 2.22
N SER A 161 10.95 6.68 3.31
CA SER A 161 12.35 7.13 3.35
C SER A 161 13.35 6.00 3.12
N ALA A 162 13.16 4.85 3.79
CA ALA A 162 14.05 3.70 3.65
C ALA A 162 14.03 3.12 2.22
N LEU A 163 12.85 3.04 1.61
CA LEU A 163 12.71 2.58 0.23
C LEU A 163 13.32 3.57 -0.76
N ALA A 164 13.09 4.87 -0.59
CA ALA A 164 13.68 5.91 -1.43
C ALA A 164 15.22 5.91 -1.36
N GLU A 165 15.78 5.65 -0.18
CA GLU A 165 17.23 5.53 0.00
C GLU A 165 17.80 4.26 -0.63
N ARG A 166 17.12 3.12 -0.46
CA ARG A 166 17.55 1.81 -0.96
C ARG A 166 17.42 1.69 -2.48
N HIS A 167 16.41 2.31 -3.07
CA HIS A 167 16.02 2.14 -4.48
C HIS A 167 16.16 3.46 -5.27
N ARG A 168 17.31 4.14 -5.13
CA ARG A 168 17.55 5.42 -5.81
C ARG A 168 17.58 5.23 -7.33
N GLY A 169 16.74 6.00 -8.02
CA GLY A 169 16.64 5.97 -9.49
C GLY A 169 15.82 4.79 -10.04
N GLU A 170 15.27 3.94 -9.16
CA GLU A 170 14.37 2.86 -9.55
C GLU A 170 12.90 3.30 -9.41
N THR A 171 12.01 2.61 -10.12
CA THR A 171 10.56 2.70 -9.88
C THR A 171 10.15 1.62 -8.89
N VAL A 172 9.57 2.03 -7.77
CA VAL A 172 9.07 1.12 -6.73
C VAL A 172 7.54 1.09 -6.80
N LEU A 173 6.96 -0.09 -7.04
CA LEU A 173 5.52 -0.30 -6.90
C LEU A 173 5.20 -0.77 -5.48
N LEU A 174 4.35 -0.02 -4.79
CA LEU A 174 3.88 -0.37 -3.46
C LEU A 174 2.42 -0.77 -3.51
N VAL A 175 2.13 -1.97 -2.99
CA VAL A 175 0.77 -2.50 -2.86
C VAL A 175 0.42 -2.51 -1.37
N ALA A 176 -0.58 -1.73 -0.98
CA ALA A 176 -0.96 -1.57 0.42
C ALA A 176 -2.45 -1.23 0.55
N HIS A 177 -2.94 -1.17 1.78
CA HIS A 177 -4.31 -0.78 2.07
C HIS A 177 -4.52 0.74 2.10
N GLY A 178 -5.76 1.19 2.23
CA GLY A 178 -6.13 2.61 2.10
C GLY A 178 -5.44 3.54 3.09
N ALA A 179 -5.31 3.17 4.38
CA ALA A 179 -4.65 4.06 5.35
C ALA A 179 -3.14 4.21 5.10
N PRO A 180 -2.37 3.12 4.84
CA PRO A 180 -1.00 3.24 4.35
C PRO A 180 -0.85 4.10 3.09
N VAL A 181 -1.72 3.93 2.09
CA VAL A 181 -1.67 4.69 0.83
C VAL A 181 -1.88 6.19 1.07
N THR A 182 -2.88 6.56 1.87
CA THR A 182 -3.15 7.97 2.19
C THR A 182 -1.99 8.62 2.93
N HIS A 183 -1.37 7.93 3.88
CA HIS A 183 -0.18 8.44 4.57
C HIS A 183 1.05 8.50 3.66
N LEU A 184 1.22 7.55 2.76
CA LEU A 184 2.30 7.58 1.78
C LEU A 184 2.15 8.79 0.86
N TYR A 185 0.94 9.09 0.39
CA TYR A 185 0.66 10.31 -0.36
C TYR A 185 1.05 11.57 0.41
N GLU A 186 0.66 11.67 1.68
CA GLU A 186 1.01 12.84 2.51
C GLU A 186 2.53 13.01 2.64
N VAL A 187 3.26 11.91 2.79
CA VAL A 187 4.72 11.91 2.92
C VAL A 187 5.40 12.30 1.61
N VAL A 188 4.98 11.72 0.49
CA VAL A 188 5.61 11.93 -0.82
C VAL A 188 5.32 13.31 -1.39
N THR A 189 4.12 13.84 -1.15
CA THR A 189 3.67 15.10 -1.77
C THR A 189 3.68 16.31 -0.84
N GLY A 190 3.76 16.09 0.48
CA GLY A 190 3.58 17.14 1.48
C GLY A 190 2.14 17.64 1.65
N ASN A 191 1.20 17.16 0.82
CA ASN A 191 -0.21 17.57 0.87
C ASN A 191 -1.02 16.75 1.88
N HIS A 192 -2.16 17.28 2.31
CA HIS A 192 -3.11 16.49 3.10
C HIS A 192 -3.80 15.43 2.23
N TRP A 193 -4.04 14.22 2.77
CA TRP A 193 -4.58 13.08 2.02
C TRP A 193 -5.89 13.38 1.29
N SER A 194 -6.70 14.33 1.78
CA SER A 194 -7.97 14.69 1.14
C SER A 194 -7.80 15.22 -0.29
N VAL A 195 -6.61 15.73 -0.64
CA VAL A 195 -6.29 16.18 -2.01
C VAL A 195 -6.12 15.00 -2.96
N HIS A 196 -5.70 13.83 -2.45
CA HIS A 196 -5.63 12.60 -3.21
C HIS A 196 -7.01 12.10 -3.67
N GLY A 197 -8.06 12.44 -2.91
CA GLY A 197 -9.38 11.83 -3.06
C GLY A 197 -9.47 10.46 -2.39
N VAL A 198 -10.62 9.80 -2.59
CA VAL A 198 -10.89 8.46 -2.06
C VAL A 198 -10.24 7.43 -2.97
N SER A 199 -9.34 6.62 -2.43
CA SER A 199 -8.83 5.43 -3.10
C SER A 199 -9.84 4.30 -2.99
N GLY A 200 -10.40 3.88 -4.12
CA GLY A 200 -11.24 2.69 -4.22
C GLY A 200 -10.42 1.40 -4.10
N TYR A 201 -11.13 0.27 -4.15
CA TYR A 201 -10.47 -1.03 -4.26
C TYR A 201 -9.70 -1.09 -5.59
N ALA A 202 -8.47 -1.62 -5.56
CA ALA A 202 -7.60 -1.72 -6.74
C ALA A 202 -7.26 -0.40 -7.47
N SER A 203 -7.29 0.74 -6.79
CA SER A 203 -6.83 2.02 -7.37
C SER A 203 -5.29 2.10 -7.45
N PHE A 204 -4.77 2.78 -8.47
CA PHE A 204 -3.33 3.05 -8.64
C PHE A 204 -3.04 4.55 -8.75
N SER A 205 -1.95 4.98 -8.13
CA SER A 205 -1.41 6.33 -8.24
C SER A 205 0.09 6.28 -8.50
N SER A 206 0.60 7.18 -9.34
CA SER A 206 2.03 7.33 -9.60
C SER A 206 2.52 8.72 -9.19
N TYR A 207 3.71 8.76 -8.61
CA TYR A 207 4.38 9.99 -8.22
C TYR A 207 5.78 9.97 -8.80
N SER A 208 6.16 11.07 -9.44
CA SER A 208 7.51 11.26 -9.95
C SER A 208 8.02 12.62 -9.50
N HIS A 209 9.29 12.68 -9.14
CA HIS A 209 9.95 13.96 -8.87
C HIS A 209 10.24 14.64 -10.20
N GLN A 210 9.59 15.78 -10.46
CA GLN A 210 9.93 16.58 -11.63
C GLN A 210 11.33 17.15 -11.42
N ARG A 211 12.26 16.85 -12.33
CA ARG A 211 13.54 17.58 -12.37
C ARG A 211 13.24 19.05 -12.63
N PRO A 212 13.89 19.99 -11.91
CA PRO A 212 13.77 21.40 -12.22
C PRO A 212 14.00 21.63 -13.71
N ALA A 213 13.00 22.19 -14.39
CA ALA A 213 13.09 22.50 -15.81
C ALA A 213 14.18 23.57 -15.99
N GLY A 214 15.38 23.17 -16.39
CA GLY A 214 16.49 24.10 -16.60
C GLY A 214 17.90 23.53 -16.40
N ILE A 215 18.06 22.44 -15.64
CA ILE A 215 19.38 21.79 -15.51
C ILE A 215 19.58 20.91 -16.75
N LYS A 216 20.34 21.40 -17.72
CA LYS A 216 20.75 20.59 -18.87
C LYS A 216 21.60 19.44 -18.33
N ALA A 217 21.36 18.21 -18.79
CA ALA A 217 22.08 17.02 -18.34
C ALA A 217 23.62 17.16 -18.40
N LYS A 218 24.12 18.01 -19.31
CA LYS A 218 25.55 18.33 -19.46
C LYS A 218 26.17 19.09 -18.28
N ASP A 219 25.37 19.77 -17.45
CA ASP A 219 25.91 20.56 -16.34
C ASP A 219 26.18 19.70 -15.09
N LEU A 220 25.56 18.52 -14.98
CA LEU A 220 25.77 17.57 -13.87
C LEU A 220 27.04 16.71 -14.04
N GLU A 221 27.49 16.44 -15.27
CA GLU A 221 28.71 15.65 -15.52
C GLU A 221 30.00 16.44 -15.23
N ASN A 222 29.95 17.78 -15.21
CA ASN A 222 31.12 18.64 -15.00
C ASN A 222 31.30 19.09 -13.53
N GLY A 223 30.37 18.79 -12.63
CA GLY A 223 30.37 19.27 -11.24
C GLY A 223 31.10 18.39 -10.22
N ALA A 224 31.55 17.18 -10.58
CA ALA A 224 32.13 16.23 -9.63
C ALA A 224 33.57 16.55 -9.17
N ALA A 225 34.16 17.68 -9.60
CA ALA A 225 35.58 18.00 -9.35
C ALA A 225 35.84 19.22 -8.46
N GLY A 226 34.83 19.93 -7.93
CA GLY A 226 35.06 21.18 -7.20
C GLY A 226 34.25 21.34 -5.91
N GLY A 227 34.94 21.36 -4.78
CA GLY A 227 34.60 22.11 -3.56
C GLY A 227 33.27 21.81 -2.85
N ARG A 228 33.35 21.18 -1.67
CA ARG A 228 32.28 21.25 -0.66
C ARG A 228 32.20 22.68 -0.12
N GLU A 229 31.17 23.42 -0.51
CA GLU A 229 30.66 24.55 0.27
C GLU A 229 29.24 24.22 0.76
N ASP A 230 28.97 24.62 1.99
CA ASP A 230 27.80 24.28 2.78
C ASP A 230 26.51 24.77 2.10
N ALA A 231 25.68 23.83 1.63
CA ALA A 231 24.39 24.13 1.03
C ALA A 231 23.31 24.30 2.11
N ASP A 232 22.78 25.51 2.15
CA ASP A 232 21.63 25.95 2.93
C ASP A 232 20.35 25.18 2.53
N ASN A 233 19.51 24.86 3.51
CA ASN A 233 18.32 24.01 3.38
C ASN A 233 17.13 24.77 2.75
N GLY A 234 17.27 25.17 1.48
CA GLY A 234 16.18 25.78 0.73
C GLY A 234 14.99 24.84 0.56
N GLU A 235 13.78 25.33 0.90
CA GLU A 235 12.50 24.67 0.63
C GLU A 235 12.41 24.25 -0.84
N GLN A 236 12.40 22.93 -1.08
CA GLN A 236 12.20 22.38 -2.41
C GLN A 236 10.72 22.44 -2.79
N GLN A 237 10.39 23.25 -3.81
CA GLN A 237 9.10 23.15 -4.50
C GLN A 237 9.07 21.89 -5.37
N ILE A 238 8.19 20.95 -5.03
CA ILE A 238 7.89 19.76 -5.84
C ILE A 238 6.83 20.16 -6.87
N GLY A 239 7.21 20.24 -8.14
CA GLY A 239 6.26 20.34 -9.25
C GLY A 239 5.47 19.04 -9.39
N LEU A 240 4.14 19.11 -9.22
CA LEU A 240 3.26 17.95 -9.28
C LEU A 240 2.59 17.87 -10.66
N GLY A 241 3.04 16.93 -11.48
CA GLY A 241 2.28 16.42 -12.63
C GLY A 241 1.69 15.07 -12.28
N GLY A 242 0.53 15.06 -11.61
CA GLY A 242 -0.21 13.83 -11.33
C GLY A 242 -1.29 13.64 -12.40
N MET A 243 -1.21 12.55 -13.17
CA MET A 243 -2.34 12.07 -13.97
C MET A 243 -3.00 10.96 -13.14
N ILE A 244 -4.16 11.25 -12.56
CA ILE A 244 -4.96 10.29 -11.79
C ILE A 244 -5.89 9.60 -12.79
N TRP A 245 -5.63 8.32 -13.06
CA TRP A 245 -6.56 7.45 -13.76
C TRP A 245 -7.39 6.71 -12.71
N ASN A 246 -8.64 7.12 -12.54
CA ASN A 246 -9.62 6.39 -11.74
C ASN A 246 -10.56 5.68 -12.71
N GLU A 247 -10.24 4.44 -13.08
CA GLU A 247 -11.24 3.51 -13.58
C GLU A 247 -11.64 2.58 -12.44
N LEU A 248 -12.91 2.66 -12.05
CA LEU A 248 -13.54 1.70 -11.15
C LEU A 248 -13.83 0.45 -11.97
N VAL A 249 -13.23 -0.68 -11.58
CA VAL A 249 -13.60 -2.03 -12.05
C VAL A 249 -14.67 -2.61 -11.14
#